data_AF-A0A7K0GNS7-F1
#
_entry.id   AF-A0A7K0GNS7-F1
#
_cell.length_a   1.000
_cell.length_b   1.000
_cell.length_c   1.000
_cell.angle_alpha   90.00
_cell.angle_beta   90.00
_cell.angle_gamma   90.00
#
_symmetry.space_group_name_H-M   'P 1'
#
loop_
_entity.id
_entity.type
_entity.pdbx_description
1 polymer ?
#
loop_
_entity_poly.entity_id
_entity_poly.type
_entity_poly.pdbx_seq_one_letter_code
_entity_poly.pdbx_strand_id
1 'polypeptide(L)' 'MEDFKEYLNQSVVKARKMKRGQYNLLRGWVLTENESADDLGWLVINKSVSKRNVAGYE' A
#
# COMPACT_ATOMS: atom_id res chain seq x y z
N MET A 1 16.20 -17.86 28.01
CA MET A 1 15.83 -17.50 26.63
C MET A 1 14.52 -18.19 26.34
N GLU A 2 13.52 -17.45 25.88
CA GLU A 2 12.26 -18.05 25.44
C GLU A 2 12.45 -18.73 24.08
N ASP A 3 11.81 -19.90 23.91
CA ASP A 3 11.78 -20.63 22.64
C ASP A 3 10.70 -20.02 21.73
N PHE A 4 11.12 -19.48 20.59
CA PHE A 4 10.20 -18.97 19.58
C PHE A 4 10.02 -19.98 18.44
N LYS A 5 8.81 -20.04 17.88
CA LYS A 5 8.50 -20.79 16.66
C LYS A 5 8.20 -19.81 15.53
N GLU A 6 8.80 -20.07 14.36
CA GLU A 6 8.60 -19.28 13.16
C GLU A 6 7.55 -19.91 12.24
N TYR A 7 6.74 -19.07 11.60
CA TYR A 7 5.71 -19.47 10.66
C TYR A 7 5.72 -18.55 9.45
N LEU A 8 5.42 -19.11 8.27
CA LEU A 8 5.22 -18.34 7.04
C LEU A 8 3.74 -18.05 6.84
N ASN A 9 3.41 -16.80 6.51
CA ASN A 9 2.04 -16.40 6.16
C ASN A 9 1.98 -16.00 4.68
N GLN A 10 0.93 -16.42 4.00
CA GLN A 10 0.54 -15.89 2.69
C GLN A 10 -0.84 -15.23 2.81
N SER A 11 -1.00 -14.05 2.23
CA SER A 11 -2.29 -13.35 2.19
C SER A 11 -2.60 -12.78 0.81
N VAL A 12 -3.89 -12.69 0.49
CA VAL A 12 -4.40 -12.09 -0.76
C VAL A 12 -4.64 -10.61 -0.53
N VAL A 13 -4.09 -9.77 -1.40
CA VAL A 13 -4.30 -8.31 -1.39
C VAL A 13 -5.25 -7.90 -2.51
N LYS A 14 -5.92 -6.75 -2.32
CA LYS A 14 -6.74 -6.15 -3.38
C LYS A 14 -5.90 -5.15 -4.16
N ALA A 15 -6.11 -5.08 -5.47
CA ALA A 15 -5.48 -4.10 -6.34
C ALA A 15 -6.53 -3.44 -7.22
N ARG A 16 -6.46 -2.11 -7.36
CA ARG A 16 -7.34 -1.34 -8.25
C ARG A 16 -6.52 -0.61 -9.31
N LYS A 17 -6.92 -0.68 -10.57
CA LYS A 17 -6.27 0.07 -11.66
C LYS A 17 -6.27 1.57 -11.35
N MET A 18 -5.15 2.23 -11.58
CA MET A 18 -4.96 3.66 -11.30
C MET A 18 -3.86 4.22 -12.19
N LYS A 19 -4.01 5.47 -12.63
CA LYS A 19 -2.94 6.21 -13.32
C LYS A 19 -1.96 6.84 -12.31
N ARG A 20 -0.70 7.04 -12.69
CA ARG A 20 0.32 7.73 -11.87
C ARG A 20 -0.16 9.08 -11.34
N GLY A 21 -0.78 9.90 -12.18
CA GLY A 21 -1.30 11.21 -11.77
C GLY A 21 -2.38 11.10 -10.68
N GLN A 22 -3.27 10.11 -10.80
CA GLN A 22 -4.30 9.85 -9.79
C GLN A 22 -3.69 9.37 -8.46
N TYR A 23 -2.66 8.53 -8.53
CA TYR A 23 -1.95 8.06 -7.35
C TYR A 23 -1.20 9.19 -6.64
N ASN A 24 -0.49 10.04 -7.39
CA ASN A 24 0.24 11.17 -6.83
C ASN A 24 -0.72 12.16 -6.16
N LEU A 25 -1.88 12.48 -6.79
CA LEU A 25 -2.92 13.30 -6.16
C LEU A 25 -3.41 12.70 -4.83
N LEU A 26 -3.69 11.39 -4.80
CA LEU A 26 -4.13 10.69 -3.58
C LEU A 26 -3.08 10.78 -2.46
N ARG A 27 -1.78 10.82 -2.79
CA ARG A 27 -0.68 10.86 -1.83
C ARG A 27 -0.18 12.27 -1.52
N GLY A 28 -0.74 13.29 -2.18
CA GLY A 28 -0.24 14.67 -2.09
C GLY A 28 1.17 14.83 -2.67
N TRP A 29 1.54 13.99 -3.64
CA TRP A 29 2.85 14.01 -4.29
C TRP A 29 2.80 14.83 -5.57
N VAL A 30 3.90 15.51 -5.86
CA VAL A 30 4.07 16.25 -7.12
C VAL A 30 4.51 15.28 -8.21
N LEU A 31 3.96 15.43 -9.42
CA LEU A 31 4.43 14.72 -10.60
C LEU A 31 5.75 15.33 -11.07
N THR A 32 6.81 14.54 -11.14
CA THR A 32 8.12 15.03 -11.59
C THR A 32 8.21 15.10 -13.12
N GLU A 33 9.14 15.90 -13.66
CA GLU A 33 9.27 16.16 -15.11
C GLU A 33 9.50 14.89 -15.95
N ASN A 34 10.04 13.83 -15.34
CA ASN A 34 10.33 12.56 -16.00
C ASN A 34 9.25 11.48 -15.74
N GLU A 35 8.09 11.85 -15.21
CA GLU A 35 6.95 10.94 -15.00
C GLU A 35 5.75 11.35 -15.85
N SER A 36 5.08 10.37 -16.46
CA SER A 36 3.82 10.62 -17.15
C SER A 36 2.64 10.42 -16.21
N ALA A 37 1.73 11.41 -16.17
CA ALA A 37 0.49 11.31 -15.40
C ALA A 37 -0.39 10.12 -15.85
N ASP A 38 -0.25 9.70 -17.11
CA ASP A 38 -1.06 8.67 -17.75
C ASP A 38 -0.53 7.26 -17.58
N ASP A 39 0.65 7.09 -16.94
CA ASP A 39 1.23 5.78 -16.69
C ASP A 39 0.25 4.90 -15.92
N LEU A 40 -0.07 3.75 -16.51
CA LEU A 40 -1.01 2.79 -15.94
C LEU A 40 -0.34 1.94 -14.87
N GLY A 41 -1.03 1.76 -13.75
CA GLY A 41 -0.59 0.90 -12.67
C GLY A 41 -1.74 0.42 -11.79
N TRP A 42 -1.39 -0.02 -10.58
CA TRP A 42 -2.33 -0.55 -9.61
C TRP A 42 -2.08 0.04 -8.22
N LEU A 43 -3.12 0.55 -7.59
CA LEU A 43 -3.12 0.84 -6.17
C LEU A 43 -3.34 -0.46 -5.40
N VAL A 44 -2.29 -0.93 -4.72
CA VAL A 44 -2.35 -2.12 -3.87
C VAL A 44 -2.90 -1.73 -2.49
N ILE A 45 -3.94 -2.42 -2.07
CA ILE A 45 -4.59 -2.28 -0.77
C ILE A 45 -4.39 -3.59 -0.02
N ASN A 46 -3.42 -3.60 0.88
CA ASN A 46 -3.16 -4.72 1.77
C ASN A 46 -3.85 -4.48 3.11
N LYS A 47 -4.95 -5.19 3.36
CA LYS A 47 -5.72 -5.08 4.62
C LYS A 47 -5.01 -5.71 5.82
N SER A 48 -4.02 -6.56 5.57
CA SER A 48 -3.30 -7.33 6.60
C SER A 48 -2.27 -6.48 7.35
N VAL A 49 -1.81 -5.37 6.75
CA VAL A 49 -0.77 -4.48 7.33
C VAL A 49 -1.33 -3.28 8.08
N SER A 50 -2.65 -3.03 8.05
CA SER A 50 -3.20 -1.72 8.45
C SER A 50 -4.21 -1.72 9.60
N LYS A 51 -4.49 -2.83 10.28
CA LYS A 51 -5.14 -2.73 11.59
C LYS A 51 -4.07 -2.48 12.65
N ARG A 52 -3.89 -1.20 13.02
CA ARG A 52 -3.20 -0.88 14.27
C ARG A 52 -3.89 -1.66 15.38
N ASN A 53 -3.12 -2.42 16.14
CA ASN A 53 -3.60 -3.22 17.26
C ASN A 53 -3.81 -2.40 18.54
N VAL A 54 -3.64 -1.08 18.47
CA VAL A 54 -3.84 -0.14 19.57
C VAL A 54 -5.15 0.62 19.35
N ALA A 55 -6.06 0.56 20.32
CA ALA A 55 -7.29 1.33 20.29
C ALA A 55 -6.99 2.85 20.28
N GLY A 56 -7.64 3.60 19.39
CA GLY A 56 -7.58 5.07 19.37
C GLY A 56 -6.53 5.70 18.45
N TYR A 57 -5.87 4.93 17.58
CA TYR A 57 -4.94 5.47 16.58
C TYR A 57 -5.36 5.08 15.15
N GLU A 58 -5.63 6.10 14.33
CA GLU A 58 -5.76 6.01 12.86
C GLU A 58 -4.37 6.03 12.20
#